data_AF-A0A1I5GJP1-F1
#
_entry.id   AF-A0A1I5GJP1-F1
#
_cell.length_a   1.000
_cell.length_b   1.000
_cell.length_c   1.000
_cell.angle_alpha   90.00
_cell.angle_beta   90.00
_cell.angle_gamma   90.00
#
_symmetry.space_group_name_H-M   'P 1'
#
loop_
_entity.id
_entity.type
_entity.pdbx_description
1 polymer ?
#
loop_
_entity_poly.entity_id
_entity_poly.type
_entity_poly.pdbx_seq_one_letter_code
_entity_poly.pdbx_strand_id
1 'polypeptide(L)'
;MNIKRLLGCILAVCMVFNTSVAAYAASATVLQGDTDSASDVEEFEKQLKANGYSVTYKGFRGNRTSSSTKATGANLKTASTSGNDVIYWSSHGSSTPSLNVINGPSFKTLDYFNPTSSSPLKIAIFAACYQLDGNSNRVSFANKMRNSKVRVIAGYHEQAPSSQDKTLVDHFFVAVKDGNSVRYSWEAANVEVGKSGSWIVLAYKDGYNEYYRMPGFKNERNSEYPTPTSSTPIYRYWGLSNPAAEVKAVMPSGDKASEYLSEGVPLKIVPISDEPKIGADDIKNIMPDVTIASSNDSQRITVREPNDIAIGNVNEANTIARELLSNQLNLGNVVDNSLVEEYLVKCAEIKEDGTDGPSEVISKRITYNNSAYGIPIEGNMVSVGVDNDGVYDIIDSWRDIQPVSEIAGSDYSRSQKYTYSDVILSAEEYLKSEGKEINDIEDSGLIYVKNDIGEYELSYSIEYTNGLQLHVSLSDLAVTEISSGK
;
A
#
# COMPACT_ATOMS: atom_id res chain seq x y z
N MET A 1 -8.80 72.06 -28.40
CA MET A 1 -8.67 71.16 -29.56
C MET A 1 -9.84 70.17 -29.52
N ASN A 2 -10.45 69.94 -30.68
CA ASN A 2 -11.85 69.54 -30.85
C ASN A 2 -12.20 68.09 -30.53
N ILE A 3 -13.45 67.93 -30.07
CA ILE A 3 -14.28 66.72 -30.02
C ILE A 3 -14.51 66.16 -31.44
N LYS A 4 -14.42 64.83 -31.63
CA LYS A 4 -15.47 63.93 -32.19
C LYS A 4 -14.93 62.58 -32.71
N ARG A 5 -15.69 61.52 -32.36
CA ARG A 5 -15.74 60.13 -32.89
C ARG A 5 -14.68 59.18 -32.29
N LEU A 6 -14.99 57.96 -31.84
CA LEU A 6 -16.14 57.08 -32.10
C LEU A 6 -16.24 56.03 -30.98
N LEU A 7 -17.47 55.71 -30.60
CA LEU A 7 -17.90 54.50 -29.89
C LEU A 7 -17.23 53.24 -30.45
N GLY A 8 -16.83 52.33 -29.57
CA GLY A 8 -16.43 50.98 -29.94
C GLY A 8 -16.08 50.15 -28.71
N CYS A 9 -17.09 49.54 -28.10
CA CYS A 9 -16.94 48.54 -27.04
C CYS A 9 -15.98 47.43 -27.49
N ILE A 10 -14.74 47.43 -26.99
CA ILE A 10 -13.93 46.21 -26.96
C ILE A 10 -14.22 45.56 -25.60
N LEU A 11 -15.35 44.86 -25.56
CA LEU A 11 -15.50 43.71 -24.69
C LEU A 11 -14.47 42.71 -25.21
N ALA A 12 -13.23 42.79 -24.72
CA ALA A 12 -12.28 41.71 -24.86
C ALA A 12 -12.84 40.57 -24.01
N VAL A 13 -13.71 39.78 -24.63
CA VAL A 13 -13.98 38.41 -24.23
C VAL A 13 -12.61 37.76 -24.23
N CYS A 14 -11.96 37.75 -23.06
CA CYS A 14 -11.00 36.74 -22.72
C CYS A 14 -11.78 35.43 -22.81
N MET A 15 -11.88 34.89 -24.02
CA MET A 15 -12.03 33.47 -24.19
C MET A 15 -10.78 32.90 -23.54
N VAL A 16 -10.88 32.65 -22.24
CA VAL A 16 -10.18 31.56 -21.60
C VAL A 16 -10.63 30.36 -22.42
N PHE A 17 -9.89 30.08 -23.47
CA PHE A 17 -9.82 28.73 -23.98
C PHE A 17 -9.33 27.92 -22.80
N ASN A 18 -10.28 27.39 -22.02
CA ASN A 18 -10.11 26.10 -21.38
C ASN A 18 -9.88 25.13 -22.54
N THR A 19 -8.70 25.14 -23.14
CA THR A 19 -8.17 23.94 -23.77
C THR A 19 -8.01 22.99 -22.62
N SER A 20 -9.06 22.22 -22.35
CA SER A 20 -8.90 20.89 -21.82
C SER A 20 -7.82 20.25 -22.68
N VAL A 21 -6.59 20.23 -22.14
CA VAL A 21 -5.51 19.45 -22.72
C VAL A 21 -6.10 18.07 -22.84
N ALA A 22 -6.35 17.62 -24.08
CA ALA A 22 -6.91 16.31 -24.33
C ALA A 22 -6.00 15.33 -23.59
N ALA A 23 -6.53 14.65 -22.57
CA ALA A 23 -5.84 13.55 -21.95
C ALA A 23 -5.48 12.59 -23.09
N TYR A 24 -4.20 12.39 -23.35
CA TYR A 24 -3.77 11.40 -24.33
C TYR A 24 -4.39 10.06 -23.90
N ALA A 25 -5.24 9.49 -24.75
CA ALA A 25 -5.88 8.21 -24.47
C ALA A 25 -4.79 7.12 -24.42
N ALA A 26 -4.38 6.73 -23.22
CA ALA A 26 -3.51 5.60 -22.98
C ALA A 26 -4.33 4.30 -23.00
N SER A 27 -3.67 3.17 -23.23
CA SER A 27 -4.32 1.86 -23.19
C SER A 27 -3.75 0.97 -22.09
N ALA A 28 -4.60 0.12 -21.53
CA ALA A 28 -4.22 -0.81 -20.47
C ALA A 28 -4.83 -2.19 -20.69
N THR A 29 -4.14 -3.23 -20.24
CA THR A 29 -4.76 -4.53 -19.97
C THR A 29 -4.75 -4.80 -18.48
N VAL A 30 -5.91 -5.13 -17.92
CA VAL A 30 -6.04 -5.65 -16.56
C VAL A 30 -6.33 -7.15 -16.62
N LEU A 31 -5.63 -7.93 -15.79
CA LEU A 31 -5.65 -9.38 -15.83
C LEU A 31 -5.99 -9.94 -14.44
N GLN A 32 -7.17 -10.55 -14.35
CA GLN A 32 -7.65 -11.29 -13.18
C GLN A 32 -7.27 -12.76 -13.32
N GLY A 33 -6.27 -13.18 -12.53
CA GLY A 33 -5.81 -14.56 -12.44
C GLY A 33 -6.56 -15.34 -11.36
N ASP A 34 -5.85 -16.12 -10.54
CA ASP A 34 -6.44 -16.86 -9.42
C ASP A 34 -6.41 -16.07 -8.11
N THR A 35 -7.58 -15.57 -7.69
CA THR A 35 -7.92 -15.07 -6.35
C THR A 35 -9.41 -15.38 -6.09
N ASP A 36 -9.92 -15.13 -4.89
CA ASP A 36 -11.34 -15.35 -4.54
C ASP A 36 -12.29 -14.25 -5.07
N SER A 37 -11.74 -13.06 -5.36
CA SER A 37 -12.50 -11.91 -5.85
C SER A 37 -11.70 -11.13 -6.90
N ALA A 38 -12.40 -10.64 -7.91
CA ALA A 38 -11.83 -9.77 -8.95
C ALA A 38 -11.88 -8.27 -8.61
N SER A 39 -12.23 -7.93 -7.37
CA SER A 39 -12.59 -6.56 -6.97
C SER A 39 -11.47 -5.54 -7.18
N ASP A 40 -10.21 -5.93 -7.01
CA ASP A 40 -9.04 -5.08 -7.21
C ASP A 40 -8.78 -4.81 -8.71
N VAL A 41 -8.88 -5.82 -9.57
CA VAL A 41 -8.77 -5.68 -11.04
C VAL A 41 -9.92 -4.83 -11.59
N GLU A 42 -11.13 -5.01 -11.06
CA GLU A 42 -12.29 -4.19 -11.42
C GLU A 42 -12.15 -2.73 -10.97
N GLU A 43 -11.62 -2.49 -9.77
CA GLU A 43 -11.32 -1.14 -9.31
C GLU A 43 -10.21 -0.51 -10.14
N PHE A 44 -9.14 -1.25 -10.46
CA PHE A 44 -8.05 -0.75 -11.32
C PHE A 44 -8.59 -0.34 -12.70
N GLU A 45 -9.43 -1.19 -13.32
CA GLU A 45 -10.13 -0.88 -14.57
C GLU A 45 -10.98 0.40 -14.46
N LYS A 46 -11.77 0.51 -13.39
CA LYS A 46 -12.65 1.66 -13.15
C LYS A 46 -11.85 2.95 -13.03
N GLN A 47 -10.77 2.96 -12.26
CA GLN A 47 -9.90 4.12 -12.08
C GLN A 47 -9.24 4.56 -13.39
N LEU A 48 -8.76 3.60 -14.19
CA LEU A 48 -8.22 3.89 -15.52
C LEU A 48 -9.26 4.47 -16.48
N LYS A 49 -10.46 3.86 -16.56
CA LYS A 49 -11.55 4.35 -17.42
C LYS A 49 -12.02 5.74 -17.02
N ALA A 50 -12.07 6.03 -15.72
CA ALA A 50 -12.39 7.37 -15.21
C ALA A 50 -11.38 8.43 -15.71
N ASN A 51 -10.15 8.02 -16.02
CA ASN A 51 -9.11 8.86 -16.60
C ASN A 51 -8.97 8.69 -18.13
N GLY A 52 -9.99 8.15 -18.81
CA GLY A 52 -10.07 8.10 -20.28
C GLY A 52 -9.25 7.00 -20.96
N TYR A 53 -8.77 5.99 -20.22
CA TYR A 53 -8.06 4.86 -20.81
C TYR A 53 -8.97 3.97 -21.66
N SER A 54 -8.40 3.38 -22.71
CA SER A 54 -8.96 2.17 -23.33
C SER A 54 -8.47 0.95 -22.56
N VAL A 55 -9.37 0.25 -21.87
CA VAL A 55 -9.00 -0.89 -21.01
C VAL A 55 -9.50 -2.22 -21.60
N THR A 56 -8.58 -3.18 -21.73
CA THR A 56 -8.89 -4.58 -22.02
C THR A 56 -8.92 -5.37 -20.71
N TYR A 57 -10.04 -6.02 -20.41
CA TYR A 57 -10.17 -6.92 -19.26
C TYR A 57 -9.97 -8.38 -19.68
N LYS A 58 -9.16 -9.13 -18.93
CA LYS A 58 -8.99 -10.59 -19.09
C LYS A 58 -9.13 -11.27 -17.74
N GLY A 59 -9.96 -12.31 -17.65
CA GLY A 59 -10.22 -12.99 -16.38
C GLY A 59 -11.71 -13.12 -16.07
N PHE A 60 -12.03 -13.61 -14.87
CA PHE A 60 -13.39 -13.61 -14.32
C PHE A 60 -13.75 -12.25 -13.71
N ARG A 61 -15.02 -12.01 -13.40
CA ARG A 61 -15.53 -10.80 -12.74
C ARG A 61 -16.31 -11.16 -11.48
N GLY A 62 -16.40 -10.23 -10.53
CA GLY A 62 -17.03 -10.43 -9.22
C GLY A 62 -16.34 -11.50 -8.39
N ASN A 63 -17.13 -12.20 -7.56
CA ASN A 63 -16.63 -13.32 -6.76
C ASN A 63 -16.40 -14.56 -7.61
N ARG A 64 -15.38 -15.33 -7.26
CA ARG A 64 -15.03 -16.57 -7.94
C ARG A 64 -16.15 -17.61 -7.75
N THR A 65 -16.91 -17.87 -8.81
CA THR A 65 -18.00 -18.86 -8.79
C THR A 65 -17.65 -20.17 -9.52
N SER A 66 -16.63 -20.18 -10.37
CA SER A 66 -16.07 -21.41 -10.98
C SER A 66 -14.68 -21.16 -11.62
N SER A 67 -13.90 -22.22 -11.86
CA SER A 67 -12.49 -22.18 -12.28
C SER A 67 -12.21 -21.81 -13.75
N SER A 68 -13.20 -21.43 -14.57
CA SER A 68 -13.06 -21.51 -16.04
C SER A 68 -12.77 -20.21 -16.81
N THR A 69 -12.53 -19.05 -16.17
CA THR A 69 -12.26 -17.80 -16.92
C THR A 69 -11.05 -17.01 -16.46
N LYS A 70 -10.12 -17.60 -15.71
CA LYS A 70 -8.88 -16.92 -15.24
C LYS A 70 -8.01 -16.45 -16.41
N ALA A 71 -7.32 -15.33 -16.21
CA ALA A 71 -6.28 -14.89 -17.13
C ALA A 71 -5.15 -15.93 -17.21
N THR A 72 -4.63 -16.14 -18.42
CA THR A 72 -3.60 -17.15 -18.72
C THR A 72 -2.28 -16.51 -19.09
N GLY A 73 -1.19 -17.29 -19.10
CA GLY A 73 0.10 -16.84 -19.63
C GLY A 73 0.01 -16.33 -21.07
N ALA A 74 -0.86 -16.90 -21.91
CA ALA A 74 -1.10 -16.40 -23.26
C ALA A 74 -1.71 -14.99 -23.27
N ASN A 75 -2.57 -14.67 -22.28
CA ASN A 75 -3.07 -13.31 -22.10
C ASN A 75 -1.95 -12.35 -21.67
N LEU A 76 -1.10 -12.75 -20.73
CA LEU A 76 0.07 -11.94 -20.32
C LEU A 76 1.01 -11.67 -21.49
N LYS A 77 1.32 -12.71 -22.28
CA LYS A 77 2.16 -12.59 -23.47
C LYS A 77 1.59 -11.58 -24.44
N THR A 78 0.32 -11.74 -24.80
CA THR A 78 -0.40 -10.84 -25.71
C THR A 78 -0.39 -9.40 -25.19
N ALA A 79 -0.68 -9.20 -23.90
CA ALA A 79 -0.68 -7.88 -23.28
C ALA A 79 0.71 -7.24 -23.31
N SER A 80 1.77 -8.03 -23.03
CA SER A 80 3.15 -7.54 -22.99
C SER A 80 3.75 -7.23 -24.36
N THR A 81 3.26 -7.87 -25.43
CA THR A 81 3.76 -7.67 -26.80
C THR A 81 2.96 -6.67 -27.61
N SER A 82 1.66 -6.55 -27.35
CA SER A 82 0.72 -5.87 -28.26
C SER A 82 -0.31 -5.03 -27.51
N GLY A 83 -0.17 -3.70 -27.64
CA GLY A 83 -1.31 -2.79 -27.63
C GLY A 83 -1.61 -2.01 -26.35
N ASN A 84 -0.82 -2.12 -25.29
CA ASN A 84 -1.11 -1.40 -24.03
C ASN A 84 0.12 -0.73 -23.41
N ASP A 85 -0.06 0.47 -22.90
CA ASP A 85 0.94 1.23 -22.14
C ASP A 85 1.11 0.66 -20.73
N VAL A 86 0.03 0.10 -20.16
CA VAL A 86 -0.02 -0.40 -18.78
C VAL A 86 -0.55 -1.84 -18.73
N ILE A 87 0.07 -2.66 -17.88
CA ILE A 87 -0.47 -3.96 -17.45
C ILE A 87 -0.65 -3.93 -15.93
N TYR A 88 -1.82 -4.37 -15.47
CA TYR A 88 -2.06 -4.74 -14.07
C TYR A 88 -2.45 -6.22 -14.03
N TRP A 89 -1.75 -7.02 -13.25
CA TRP A 89 -2.05 -8.42 -13.04
C TRP A 89 -2.28 -8.68 -11.55
N SER A 90 -3.39 -9.37 -11.22
CA SER A 90 -3.69 -9.84 -9.87
C SER A 90 -3.84 -11.36 -9.83
N SER A 91 -3.08 -12.04 -8.98
CA SER A 91 -3.29 -13.45 -8.60
C SER A 91 -2.40 -13.89 -7.45
N HIS A 92 -2.63 -15.10 -6.94
CA HIS A 92 -1.63 -15.80 -6.13
C HIS A 92 -0.33 -16.05 -6.89
N GLY A 93 0.79 -15.91 -6.18
CA GLY A 93 2.14 -16.13 -6.69
C GLY A 93 2.95 -17.13 -5.85
N SER A 94 4.19 -17.37 -6.22
CA SER A 94 5.12 -18.26 -5.50
C SER A 94 6.56 -17.81 -5.64
N SER A 95 7.43 -18.29 -4.74
CA SER A 95 8.88 -17.99 -4.71
C SER A 95 9.63 -18.37 -6.00
N THR A 96 9.13 -19.34 -6.76
CA THR A 96 9.44 -19.44 -8.19
C THR A 96 8.47 -18.52 -8.92
N PRO A 97 8.90 -17.41 -9.55
CA PRO A 97 8.02 -16.31 -9.95
C PRO A 97 6.99 -16.81 -10.97
N SER A 98 5.83 -17.16 -10.43
CA SER A 98 4.75 -17.83 -11.14
C SER A 98 3.45 -17.16 -10.74
N LEU A 99 2.48 -17.20 -11.64
CA LEU A 99 1.16 -16.63 -11.44
C LEU A 99 0.13 -17.77 -11.47
N ASN A 100 -1.00 -17.55 -10.77
CA ASN A 100 -2.10 -18.52 -10.65
C ASN A 100 -1.70 -19.80 -9.92
N VAL A 101 -0.97 -19.65 -8.80
CA VAL A 101 -0.38 -20.78 -8.08
C VAL A 101 -1.44 -21.64 -7.36
N ILE A 102 -2.52 -21.03 -6.88
CA ILE A 102 -3.65 -21.74 -6.26
C ILE A 102 -4.59 -22.24 -7.36
N ASN A 103 -5.15 -23.45 -7.23
CA ASN A 103 -6.34 -23.99 -7.92
C ASN A 103 -6.54 -23.74 -9.44
N GLY A 104 -5.47 -23.46 -10.21
CA GLY A 104 -5.48 -23.21 -11.67
C GLY A 104 -4.19 -23.65 -12.35
N PRO A 105 -4.06 -23.49 -13.69
CA PRO A 105 -2.78 -23.73 -14.36
C PRO A 105 -1.81 -22.61 -13.95
N SER A 106 -0.88 -22.95 -13.05
CA SER A 106 0.25 -22.10 -12.72
C SER A 106 1.19 -22.01 -13.92
N PHE A 107 1.81 -20.84 -14.10
CA PHE A 107 2.81 -20.65 -15.14
C PHE A 107 3.89 -19.69 -14.66
N LYS A 108 5.13 -19.90 -15.13
CA LYS A 108 6.24 -19.01 -14.83
C LYS A 108 6.06 -17.67 -15.52
N THR A 109 6.06 -16.59 -14.76
CA THR A 109 5.79 -15.24 -15.26
C THR A 109 6.73 -14.86 -16.40
N LEU A 110 8.03 -15.14 -16.22
CA LEU A 110 9.09 -14.78 -17.17
C LEU A 110 9.05 -15.54 -18.51
N ASP A 111 8.35 -16.68 -18.57
CA ASP A 111 8.16 -17.43 -19.83
C ASP A 111 7.13 -16.73 -20.75
N TYR A 112 6.24 -15.91 -20.16
CA TYR A 112 5.14 -15.27 -20.87
C TYR A 112 5.25 -13.74 -20.91
N PHE A 113 5.83 -13.11 -19.88
CA PHE A 113 6.12 -11.67 -19.90
C PHE A 113 7.29 -11.39 -20.85
N ASN A 114 6.96 -11.04 -22.09
CA ASN A 114 7.93 -10.93 -23.16
C ASN A 114 7.76 -9.64 -23.97
N PRO A 115 7.87 -8.47 -23.31
CA PRO A 115 7.85 -7.20 -24.03
C PRO A 115 9.04 -7.11 -24.98
N THR A 116 8.84 -6.44 -26.11
CA THR A 116 9.83 -6.24 -27.18
C THR A 116 10.11 -4.75 -27.35
N SER A 117 11.14 -4.40 -28.13
CA SER A 117 11.41 -3.01 -28.52
C SER A 117 10.29 -2.36 -29.34
N SER A 118 9.43 -3.17 -29.97
CA SER A 118 8.23 -2.71 -30.66
C SER A 118 7.01 -2.58 -29.74
N SER A 119 6.99 -3.25 -28.59
CA SER A 119 5.88 -3.18 -27.63
C SER A 119 5.69 -1.74 -27.12
N PRO A 120 4.45 -1.22 -27.05
CA PRO A 120 4.18 0.09 -26.46
C PRO A 120 4.30 0.10 -24.94
N LEU A 121 4.34 -1.08 -24.28
CA LEU A 121 4.30 -1.23 -22.83
C LEU A 121 5.33 -0.37 -22.11
N LYS A 122 4.84 0.40 -21.13
CA LYS A 122 5.62 1.28 -20.26
C LYS A 122 5.64 0.81 -18.82
N ILE A 123 4.52 0.31 -18.31
CA ILE A 123 4.36 -0.05 -16.90
C ILE A 123 3.78 -1.47 -16.81
N ALA A 124 4.38 -2.31 -15.98
CA ALA A 124 3.80 -3.57 -15.56
C ALA A 124 3.72 -3.63 -14.03
N ILE A 125 2.54 -3.93 -13.49
CA ILE A 125 2.31 -4.11 -12.07
C ILE A 125 1.85 -5.56 -11.86
N PHE A 126 2.61 -6.32 -11.08
CA PHE A 126 2.30 -7.70 -10.71
C PHE A 126 1.91 -7.74 -9.23
N ALA A 127 0.61 -7.64 -8.96
CA ALA A 127 0.04 -7.84 -7.64
C ALA A 127 -0.07 -9.34 -7.33
N ALA A 128 1.08 -9.98 -7.12
CA ALA A 128 1.20 -11.39 -6.81
C ALA A 128 2.45 -11.64 -5.95
N CYS A 129 2.38 -12.60 -5.03
CA CYS A 129 3.48 -12.90 -4.11
C CYS A 129 4.78 -13.25 -4.86
N TYR A 130 5.91 -12.79 -4.30
CA TYR A 130 7.29 -13.18 -4.63
C TYR A 130 7.73 -12.99 -6.09
N GLN A 131 7.01 -12.22 -6.92
CA GLN A 131 7.37 -12.07 -8.33
C GLN A 131 8.75 -11.46 -8.54
N LEU A 132 9.17 -10.59 -7.62
CA LEU A 132 10.46 -9.88 -7.66
C LEU A 132 11.39 -10.32 -6.52
N ASP A 133 11.11 -11.46 -5.90
CA ASP A 133 11.97 -12.07 -4.88
C ASP A 133 13.25 -12.64 -5.50
N GLY A 134 14.39 -12.50 -4.83
CA GLY A 134 15.68 -13.02 -5.29
C GLY A 134 16.32 -12.28 -6.48
N ASN A 135 17.65 -12.28 -6.52
CA ASN A 135 18.43 -11.56 -7.54
C ASN A 135 18.14 -12.07 -8.96
N SER A 136 18.05 -13.39 -9.13
CA SER A 136 17.83 -14.04 -10.43
C SER A 136 16.55 -13.57 -11.13
N ASN A 137 15.47 -13.38 -10.36
CA ASN A 137 14.18 -12.94 -10.90
C ASN A 137 14.26 -11.46 -11.29
N ARG A 138 14.78 -10.61 -10.40
CA ARG A 138 14.94 -9.17 -10.65
C ARG A 138 15.78 -8.89 -11.89
N VAL A 139 16.88 -9.62 -12.07
CA VAL A 139 17.75 -9.48 -13.24
C VAL A 139 17.05 -9.92 -14.51
N SER A 140 16.25 -10.98 -14.45
CA SER A 140 15.46 -11.43 -15.60
C SER A 140 14.45 -10.37 -16.03
N PHE A 141 13.75 -9.73 -15.07
CA PHE A 141 12.88 -8.60 -15.36
C PHE A 141 13.64 -7.36 -15.88
N ALA A 142 14.76 -7.00 -15.27
CA ALA A 142 15.61 -5.90 -15.73
C ALA A 142 16.10 -6.14 -17.17
N ASN A 143 16.44 -7.38 -17.53
CA ASN A 143 16.80 -7.75 -18.90
C ASN A 143 15.63 -7.61 -19.87
N LYS A 144 14.39 -7.90 -19.47
CA LYS A 144 13.21 -7.58 -20.29
C LYS A 144 13.03 -6.07 -20.45
N MET A 145 13.30 -5.27 -19.41
CA MET A 145 13.26 -3.80 -19.49
C MET A 145 14.29 -3.25 -20.47
N ARG A 146 15.57 -3.69 -20.39
CA ARG A 146 16.66 -3.26 -21.29
C ARG A 146 16.37 -3.50 -22.77
N ASN A 147 15.58 -4.54 -23.06
CA ASN A 147 15.26 -4.98 -24.41
C ASN A 147 13.85 -4.55 -24.88
N SER A 148 13.20 -3.64 -24.16
CA SER A 148 11.86 -3.17 -24.46
C SER A 148 11.67 -1.68 -24.15
N LYS A 149 10.43 -1.21 -24.23
CA LYS A 149 10.04 0.16 -23.84
C LYS A 149 9.54 0.27 -22.40
N VAL A 150 9.54 -0.83 -21.64
CA VAL A 150 9.10 -0.87 -20.24
C VAL A 150 10.00 0.05 -19.42
N ARG A 151 9.40 0.95 -18.66
CA ARG A 151 10.04 1.96 -17.81
C ARG A 151 10.00 1.57 -16.35
N VAL A 152 8.90 0.96 -15.93
CA VAL A 152 8.67 0.56 -14.54
C VAL A 152 8.05 -0.83 -14.47
N ILE A 153 8.57 -1.64 -13.54
CA ILE A 153 7.93 -2.88 -13.09
C ILE A 153 7.73 -2.80 -11.58
N ALA A 154 6.49 -2.94 -11.12
CA ALA A 154 6.15 -2.94 -9.69
C ALA A 154 5.56 -4.29 -9.27
N GLY A 155 5.72 -4.64 -7.99
CA GLY A 155 5.16 -5.86 -7.42
C GLY A 155 5.69 -6.13 -6.02
N TYR A 156 5.81 -7.41 -5.68
CA TYR A 156 6.25 -7.85 -4.35
C TYR A 156 7.54 -8.66 -4.42
N HIS A 157 8.43 -8.40 -3.45
CA HIS A 157 9.60 -9.24 -3.19
C HIS A 157 9.32 -10.29 -2.12
N GLU A 158 8.17 -10.19 -1.44
CA GLU A 158 7.65 -11.16 -0.47
C GLU A 158 6.14 -11.39 -0.73
N GLN A 159 5.35 -11.59 0.32
CA GLN A 159 3.90 -11.74 0.24
C GLN A 159 3.23 -10.43 -0.21
N ALA A 160 2.20 -10.58 -1.05
CA ALA A 160 1.23 -9.51 -1.31
C ALA A 160 0.33 -9.30 -0.07
N PRO A 161 -0.36 -8.16 0.06
CA PRO A 161 -1.42 -8.00 1.06
C PRO A 161 -2.49 -9.11 0.94
N SER A 162 -3.00 -9.53 2.08
CA SER A 162 -4.12 -10.47 2.20
C SER A 162 -5.42 -9.68 2.36
N SER A 163 -6.47 -10.00 1.61
CA SER A 163 -7.84 -9.43 1.71
C SER A 163 -8.00 -7.91 1.50
N GLN A 164 -6.92 -7.18 1.21
CA GLN A 164 -6.92 -5.72 1.06
C GLN A 164 -6.58 -5.25 -0.36
N ASP A 165 -6.60 -6.13 -1.35
CA ASP A 165 -6.15 -5.83 -2.72
C ASP A 165 -6.91 -4.66 -3.35
N LYS A 166 -8.24 -4.59 -3.17
CA LYS A 166 -9.04 -3.47 -3.68
C LYS A 166 -8.66 -2.15 -2.99
N THR A 167 -8.51 -2.18 -1.67
CA THR A 167 -8.12 -1.02 -0.86
C THR A 167 -6.74 -0.51 -1.29
N LEU A 168 -5.78 -1.41 -1.50
CA LEU A 168 -4.47 -1.07 -2.06
C LEU A 168 -4.60 -0.37 -3.42
N VAL A 169 -5.45 -0.86 -4.32
CA VAL A 169 -5.67 -0.21 -5.62
C VAL A 169 -6.26 1.19 -5.47
N ASP A 170 -7.23 1.38 -4.56
CA ASP A 170 -7.80 2.70 -4.27
C ASP A 170 -6.69 3.67 -3.80
N HIS A 171 -5.88 3.26 -2.84
CA HIS A 171 -4.74 4.02 -2.30
C HIS A 171 -3.66 4.32 -3.35
N PHE A 172 -3.35 3.37 -4.23
CA PHE A 172 -2.44 3.57 -5.35
C PHE A 172 -2.92 4.70 -6.24
N PHE A 173 -4.21 4.71 -6.59
CA PHE A 173 -4.78 5.74 -7.46
C PHE A 173 -4.98 7.10 -6.77
N VAL A 174 -5.08 7.17 -5.44
CA VAL A 174 -4.97 8.44 -4.71
C VAL A 174 -3.63 9.09 -5.03
N ALA A 175 -2.52 8.38 -4.80
CA ALA A 175 -1.19 8.93 -5.06
C ALA A 175 -0.95 9.26 -6.54
N VAL A 176 -1.43 8.40 -7.46
CA VAL A 176 -1.30 8.66 -8.91
C VAL A 176 -2.02 9.95 -9.32
N LYS A 177 -3.21 10.22 -8.76
CA LYS A 177 -3.98 11.44 -9.05
C LYS A 177 -3.34 12.70 -8.46
N ASP A 178 -2.62 12.55 -7.35
CA ASP A 178 -1.79 13.61 -6.77
C ASP A 178 -0.52 13.89 -7.58
N GLY A 179 -0.30 13.17 -8.69
CA GLY A 179 0.79 13.41 -9.62
C GLY A 179 2.10 12.72 -9.24
N ASN A 180 2.04 11.67 -8.42
CA ASN A 180 3.21 10.89 -8.00
C ASN A 180 3.63 9.82 -9.04
N SER A 181 4.89 9.38 -8.98
CA SER A 181 5.38 8.28 -9.83
C SER A 181 4.81 6.93 -9.40
N VAL A 182 4.91 5.95 -10.31
CA VAL A 182 4.53 4.57 -9.99
C VAL A 182 5.30 4.02 -8.80
N ARG A 183 6.57 4.42 -8.62
CA ARG A 183 7.41 4.01 -7.49
C ARG A 183 6.77 4.39 -6.17
N TYR A 184 6.51 5.68 -6.00
CA TYR A 184 5.99 6.21 -4.76
C TYR A 184 4.50 5.88 -4.56
N SER A 185 3.70 5.84 -5.64
CA SER A 185 2.31 5.38 -5.56
C SER A 185 2.21 3.94 -5.06
N TRP A 186 3.11 3.05 -5.50
CA TRP A 186 3.14 1.65 -5.05
C TRP A 186 3.64 1.51 -3.61
N GLU A 187 4.68 2.26 -3.21
CA GLU A 187 5.12 2.35 -1.82
C GLU A 187 3.98 2.76 -0.90
N ALA A 188 3.38 3.92 -1.15
CA ALA A 188 2.42 4.51 -0.23
C ALA A 188 1.15 3.66 -0.10
N ALA A 189 0.67 3.09 -1.20
CA ALA A 189 -0.48 2.19 -1.16
C ALA A 189 -0.22 0.96 -0.28
N ASN A 190 1.01 0.41 -0.33
CA ASN A 190 1.40 -0.71 0.52
C ASN A 190 1.53 -0.32 1.99
N VAL A 191 1.99 0.89 2.27
CA VAL A 191 2.03 1.41 3.65
C VAL A 191 0.63 1.54 4.23
N GLU A 192 -0.32 2.09 3.46
CA GLU A 192 -1.71 2.29 3.92
C GLU A 192 -2.43 0.98 4.25
N VAL A 193 -2.07 -0.13 3.60
CA VAL A 193 -2.58 -1.49 3.91
C VAL A 193 -1.67 -2.30 4.85
N GLY A 194 -0.70 -1.65 5.51
CA GLY A 194 0.16 -2.30 6.52
C GLY A 194 1.24 -3.25 5.96
N LYS A 195 1.54 -3.19 4.66
CA LYS A 195 2.57 -4.01 3.97
C LYS A 195 3.80 -3.18 3.56
N SER A 196 4.23 -2.27 4.43
CA SER A 196 5.38 -1.37 4.22
C SER A 196 6.70 -2.09 3.89
N GLY A 197 6.85 -3.37 4.25
CA GLY A 197 8.09 -4.15 4.10
C GLY A 197 8.20 -5.06 2.87
N SER A 198 7.15 -5.24 2.06
CA SER A 198 7.11 -6.33 1.07
C SER A 198 7.02 -5.87 -0.40
N TRP A 199 6.89 -4.56 -0.63
CA TRP A 199 6.79 -3.97 -1.96
C TRP A 199 8.16 -3.71 -2.60
N ILE A 200 8.20 -3.75 -3.93
CA ILE A 200 9.41 -3.44 -4.72
C ILE A 200 9.03 -2.87 -6.09
N VAL A 201 9.87 -1.97 -6.59
CA VAL A 201 9.75 -1.35 -7.91
C VAL A 201 11.11 -1.33 -8.62
N LEU A 202 11.13 -1.75 -9.87
CA LEU A 202 12.26 -1.61 -10.78
C LEU A 202 12.01 -0.41 -11.69
N ALA A 203 12.94 0.54 -11.73
CA ALA A 203 12.88 1.71 -12.61
C ALA A 203 14.27 2.08 -13.13
N TYR A 204 14.34 2.74 -14.27
CA TYR A 204 15.61 3.32 -14.73
C TYR A 204 16.00 4.52 -13.87
N LYS A 205 17.30 4.69 -13.60
CA LYS A 205 17.86 5.87 -12.92
C LYS A 205 18.73 6.65 -13.90
N ASP A 206 18.12 7.68 -14.50
CA ASP A 206 18.73 8.71 -15.35
C ASP A 206 17.62 9.63 -15.88
N GLY A 207 17.84 10.95 -15.89
CA GLY A 207 16.87 11.93 -16.40
C GLY A 207 15.47 11.82 -15.79
N TYR A 208 15.37 11.61 -14.47
CA TYR A 208 14.11 11.47 -13.73
C TYR A 208 13.27 10.22 -14.06
N ASN A 209 13.83 9.21 -14.73
CA ASN A 209 13.09 7.97 -15.03
C ASN A 209 12.68 7.19 -13.76
N GLU A 210 13.34 7.41 -12.63
CA GLU A 210 12.99 6.88 -11.32
C GLU A 210 11.64 7.43 -10.81
N TYR A 211 11.20 8.55 -11.41
CA TYR A 211 9.94 9.21 -11.17
C TYR A 211 8.93 9.01 -12.32
N TYR A 212 9.06 7.96 -13.12
CA TYR A 212 8.13 7.71 -14.22
C TYR A 212 6.70 7.51 -13.71
N ARG A 213 5.74 8.25 -14.29
CA ARG A 213 4.34 8.32 -13.84
C ARG A 213 3.42 7.54 -14.76
N MET A 214 2.21 7.24 -14.27
CA MET A 214 1.15 6.66 -15.08
C MET A 214 0.82 7.59 -16.28
N PRO A 215 0.83 7.08 -17.53
CA PRO A 215 0.44 7.84 -18.72
C PRO A 215 -0.98 8.41 -18.61
N GLY A 216 -1.26 9.55 -19.25
CA GLY A 216 -2.62 10.10 -19.35
C GLY A 216 -3.21 10.69 -18.06
N PHE A 217 -2.65 10.44 -16.88
CA PHE A 217 -3.00 11.17 -15.66
C PHE A 217 -2.44 12.59 -15.75
N LYS A 218 -3.14 13.59 -15.19
CA LYS A 218 -2.66 14.98 -15.18
C LYS A 218 -1.44 15.09 -14.28
N ASN A 219 -0.31 15.46 -14.86
CA ASN A 219 0.94 15.68 -14.15
C ASN A 219 1.87 16.50 -15.05
N GLU A 220 2.39 17.60 -14.51
CA GLU A 220 3.16 18.60 -15.27
C GLU A 220 4.47 18.04 -15.86
N ARG A 221 4.92 16.87 -15.38
CA ARG A 221 6.20 16.24 -15.74
C ARG A 221 6.14 15.11 -16.78
N ASN A 222 4.95 14.72 -17.26
CA ASN A 222 4.83 13.55 -18.15
C ASN A 222 5.48 13.72 -19.53
N SER A 223 5.83 14.95 -19.92
CA SER A 223 6.46 15.25 -21.21
C SER A 223 7.99 15.16 -21.24
N GLU A 224 8.66 14.89 -20.11
CA GLU A 224 10.12 15.14 -19.98
C GLU A 224 11.00 13.93 -19.66
N TYR A 225 10.50 12.69 -19.66
CA TYR A 225 11.38 11.53 -19.45
C TYR A 225 12.15 11.17 -20.73
N PRO A 226 13.50 11.22 -20.72
CA PRO A 226 14.27 10.74 -21.85
C PRO A 226 13.99 9.25 -22.05
N THR A 227 14.19 8.75 -23.27
CA THR A 227 14.03 7.32 -23.54
C THR A 227 15.24 6.54 -23.03
N PRO A 228 15.09 5.63 -22.05
CA PRO A 228 16.15 4.74 -21.64
C PRO A 228 16.76 3.96 -22.80
N THR A 229 18.06 3.76 -22.69
CA THR A 229 18.87 2.89 -23.56
C THR A 229 19.20 1.60 -22.81
N SER A 230 19.75 0.61 -23.50
CA SER A 230 20.19 -0.64 -22.86
C SER A 230 21.26 -0.43 -21.78
N SER A 231 22.03 0.66 -21.85
CA SER A 231 23.06 1.03 -20.87
C SER A 231 22.54 1.94 -19.75
N THR A 232 21.28 2.38 -19.81
CA THR A 232 20.71 3.19 -18.73
C THR A 232 20.58 2.31 -17.48
N PRO A 233 21.12 2.74 -16.32
CA PRO A 233 21.06 1.94 -15.09
C PRO A 233 19.62 1.64 -14.67
N ILE A 234 19.38 0.44 -14.19
CA ILE A 234 18.09 0.03 -13.60
C ILE A 234 18.31 -0.14 -12.11
N TYR A 235 17.50 0.51 -11.30
CA TYR A 235 17.51 0.41 -9.86
C TYR A 235 16.27 -0.34 -9.39
N ARG A 236 16.45 -1.13 -8.33
CA ARG A 236 15.35 -1.56 -7.48
C ARG A 236 15.18 -0.58 -6.35
N TYR A 237 13.93 -0.33 -5.99
CA TYR A 237 13.50 0.42 -4.82
C TYR A 237 12.56 -0.50 -4.04
N TRP A 238 12.81 -0.72 -2.75
CA TRP A 238 12.00 -1.65 -1.97
C TRP A 238 11.90 -1.24 -0.50
N GLY A 239 10.78 -1.61 0.10
CA GLY A 239 10.57 -1.54 1.54
C GLY A 239 11.19 -2.75 2.23
N LEU A 240 11.69 -2.56 3.45
CA LEU A 240 12.19 -3.61 4.33
C LEU A 240 11.79 -3.27 5.77
N SER A 241 11.22 -4.23 6.50
CA SER A 241 11.06 -4.09 7.94
C SER A 241 12.43 -3.89 8.61
N ASN A 242 12.52 -3.02 9.61
CA ASN A 242 13.74 -2.85 10.40
C ASN A 242 13.59 -3.59 11.74
N PRO A 243 13.83 -4.91 11.81
CA PRO A 243 13.64 -5.69 13.03
C PRO A 243 14.63 -5.30 14.16
N ALA A 244 15.67 -4.54 13.84
CA ALA A 244 16.60 -3.99 14.83
C ALA A 244 16.03 -2.79 15.61
N ALA A 245 14.90 -2.23 15.18
CA ALA A 245 14.18 -1.22 15.93
C ALA A 245 13.41 -1.88 17.08
N GLU A 246 13.64 -1.42 18.32
CA GLU A 246 12.84 -1.88 19.45
C GLU A 246 11.38 -1.45 19.26
N VAL A 247 10.45 -2.41 19.23
CA VAL A 247 9.03 -2.13 19.39
C VAL A 247 8.83 -1.63 20.82
N LYS A 248 8.67 -0.31 20.98
CA LYS A 248 8.39 0.29 22.28
C LYS A 248 6.92 0.13 22.62
N ALA A 249 6.58 -0.98 23.27
CA ALA A 249 5.28 -1.11 23.93
C ALA A 249 5.31 -0.34 25.25
N VAL A 250 4.73 0.87 25.25
CA VAL A 250 4.50 1.59 26.50
C VAL A 250 3.14 1.16 27.03
N MET A 251 3.13 0.19 27.95
CA MET A 251 2.01 0.06 28.88
C MET A 251 1.91 1.39 29.65
N PRO A 252 0.73 2.01 29.79
CA PRO A 252 0.60 3.27 30.52
C PRO A 252 1.17 3.10 31.94
N SER A 253 2.27 3.79 32.25
CA SER A 253 2.92 3.68 33.55
C SER A 253 2.08 4.30 34.68
N GLY A 254 2.05 3.68 35.86
CA GLY A 254 1.42 4.23 37.08
C GLY A 254 0.07 3.58 37.43
N ASP A 255 -0.75 4.30 38.20
CA ASP A 255 -2.02 3.82 38.79
C ASP A 255 -3.01 3.25 37.73
N LYS A 256 -2.93 3.72 36.48
CA LYS A 256 -3.74 3.23 35.36
C LYS A 256 -3.41 1.79 34.96
N ALA A 257 -2.15 1.36 34.98
CA ALA A 257 -1.81 -0.05 34.70
C ALA A 257 -2.39 -0.99 35.77
N SER A 258 -2.37 -0.59 37.04
CA SER A 258 -2.99 -1.35 38.13
C SER A 258 -4.52 -1.35 38.06
N GLU A 259 -5.14 -0.25 37.63
CA GLU A 259 -6.59 -0.16 37.39
C GLU A 259 -6.99 -1.11 36.27
N TYR A 260 -6.29 -1.10 35.13
CA TYR A 260 -6.54 -2.00 34.00
C TYR A 260 -6.34 -3.48 34.31
N LEU A 261 -5.35 -3.83 35.13
CA LEU A 261 -5.14 -5.21 35.60
C LEU A 261 -6.25 -5.68 36.57
N SER A 262 -6.85 -4.76 37.32
CA SER A 262 -7.93 -5.06 38.27
C SER A 262 -9.31 -5.11 37.62
N GLU A 263 -9.47 -4.41 36.51
CA GLU A 263 -10.74 -4.19 35.84
C GLU A 263 -11.01 -5.17 34.69
N GLY A 264 -9.98 -5.74 34.07
CA GLY A 264 -10.10 -6.60 32.89
C GLY A 264 -10.20 -5.80 31.60
N VAL A 265 -9.84 -6.44 30.47
CA VAL A 265 -9.74 -5.77 29.16
C VAL A 265 -11.12 -5.69 28.51
N PRO A 266 -11.54 -4.55 27.93
CA PRO A 266 -12.80 -4.45 27.20
C PRO A 266 -12.84 -5.36 25.97
N LEU A 267 -13.94 -6.10 25.77
CA LEU A 267 -14.12 -6.86 24.53
C LEU A 267 -14.31 -5.96 23.30
N LYS A 268 -14.81 -4.72 23.50
CA LYS A 268 -15.09 -3.77 22.42
C LYS A 268 -14.65 -2.35 22.78
N ILE A 269 -14.07 -1.67 21.80
CA ILE A 269 -13.74 -0.24 21.86
C ILE A 269 -14.24 0.46 20.60
N VAL A 270 -14.48 1.76 20.67
CA VAL A 270 -14.95 2.56 19.53
C VAL A 270 -14.16 3.86 19.42
N PRO A 271 -14.06 4.43 18.20
CA PRO A 271 -13.58 5.78 18.01
C PRO A 271 -14.41 6.80 18.80
N ILE A 272 -13.75 7.79 19.40
CA ILE A 272 -14.41 8.97 19.99
C ILE A 272 -14.86 9.95 18.89
N SER A 273 -14.18 9.92 17.75
CA SER A 273 -14.46 10.72 16.56
C SER A 273 -14.14 9.89 15.32
N ASP A 274 -14.85 10.17 14.22
CA ASP A 274 -14.56 9.59 12.91
C ASP A 274 -13.46 10.38 12.17
N GLU A 275 -13.06 11.56 12.66
CA GLU A 275 -12.06 12.40 12.02
C GLU A 275 -10.62 11.94 12.31
N PRO A 276 -9.70 12.04 11.33
CA PRO A 276 -8.27 11.83 11.55
C PRO A 276 -7.68 12.74 12.64
N LYS A 277 -6.60 12.29 13.27
CA LYS A 277 -5.99 12.97 14.41
C LYS A 277 -5.31 14.28 14.03
N ILE A 278 -4.74 14.37 12.84
CA ILE A 278 -4.02 15.54 12.34
C ILE A 278 -5.02 16.45 11.61
N GLY A 279 -5.23 17.67 12.09
CA GLY A 279 -6.08 18.63 11.40
C GLY A 279 -5.51 19.06 10.05
N ALA A 280 -6.34 19.13 9.01
CA ALA A 280 -5.92 19.60 7.69
C ALA A 280 -5.37 21.04 7.71
N ASP A 281 -5.91 21.91 8.58
CA ASP A 281 -5.43 23.27 8.77
C ASP A 281 -4.12 23.30 9.57
N ASP A 282 -3.97 22.45 10.58
CA ASP A 282 -2.75 22.35 11.39
C ASP A 282 -1.54 22.00 10.52
N ILE A 283 -1.69 20.99 9.66
CA ILE A 283 -0.60 20.58 8.79
C ILE A 283 -0.31 21.63 7.71
N LYS A 284 -1.32 22.31 7.15
CA LYS A 284 -1.10 23.39 6.16
C LYS A 284 -0.41 24.61 6.76
N ASN A 285 -0.58 24.88 8.05
CA ASN A 285 0.13 25.96 8.74
C ASN A 285 1.63 25.66 8.88
N ILE A 286 2.00 24.37 8.98
CA ILE A 286 3.39 23.91 9.11
C ILE A 286 4.01 23.68 7.73
N MET A 287 3.25 23.08 6.82
CA MET A 287 3.65 22.67 5.47
C MET A 287 2.60 23.17 4.47
N PRO A 288 2.73 24.40 3.94
CA PRO A 288 1.67 25.04 3.15
C PRO A 288 1.42 24.38 1.78
N ASP A 289 2.41 23.71 1.22
CA ASP A 289 2.37 23.11 -0.13
C ASP A 289 2.01 21.61 -0.12
N VAL A 290 1.20 21.17 0.84
CA VAL A 290 0.76 19.76 0.94
C VAL A 290 -0.48 19.45 0.11
N THR A 291 -0.53 18.23 -0.42
CA THR A 291 -1.76 17.63 -0.95
C THR A 291 -2.37 16.71 0.10
N ILE A 292 -3.64 16.92 0.43
CA ILE A 292 -4.37 16.12 1.42
C ILE A 292 -5.48 15.35 0.71
N ALA A 293 -5.42 14.04 0.81
CA ALA A 293 -6.46 13.12 0.36
C ALA A 293 -7.08 12.44 1.58
N SER A 294 -8.33 12.76 1.89
CA SER A 294 -9.04 12.21 3.04
C SER A 294 -10.13 11.23 2.60
N SER A 295 -10.25 10.14 3.34
CA SER A 295 -11.40 9.23 3.38
C SER A 295 -11.97 9.24 4.80
N ASN A 296 -13.12 8.59 5.01
CA ASN A 296 -13.75 8.55 6.34
C ASN A 296 -12.84 7.95 7.42
N ASP A 297 -11.96 7.01 7.05
CA ASP A 297 -11.17 6.22 8.00
C ASP A 297 -9.68 6.59 8.03
N SER A 298 -9.21 7.37 7.07
CA SER A 298 -7.79 7.72 6.94
C SER A 298 -7.62 9.02 6.16
N GLN A 299 -6.52 9.71 6.38
CA GLN A 299 -6.05 10.72 5.46
C GLN A 299 -4.60 10.50 5.11
N ARG A 300 -4.24 10.93 3.91
CA ARG A 300 -2.88 11.02 3.46
C ARG A 300 -2.51 12.46 3.18
N ILE A 301 -1.36 12.86 3.67
CA ILE A 301 -0.79 14.18 3.51
C ILE A 301 0.53 14.00 2.76
N THR A 302 0.49 14.23 1.45
CA THR A 302 1.68 14.20 0.61
C THR A 302 2.33 15.59 0.61
N VAL A 303 3.52 15.68 1.18
CA VAL A 303 4.35 16.90 1.15
C VAL A 303 5.09 16.98 -0.18
N ARG A 304 5.69 15.86 -0.59
CA ARG A 304 6.41 15.69 -1.84
C ARG A 304 6.64 14.22 -2.12
N GLU A 305 7.11 13.93 -3.33
CA GLU A 305 7.64 12.63 -3.67
C GLU A 305 9.02 12.42 -3.00
N PRO A 306 9.33 11.22 -2.46
CA PRO A 306 10.61 10.99 -1.80
C PRO A 306 11.77 11.11 -2.79
N ASN A 307 12.91 11.64 -2.32
CA ASN A 307 14.14 11.63 -3.10
C ASN A 307 14.70 10.19 -3.22
N ASP A 308 15.80 10.03 -3.95
CA ASP A 308 16.50 8.75 -4.07
C ASP A 308 17.97 8.84 -3.59
N ILE A 309 18.21 9.82 -2.73
CA ILE A 309 19.51 10.14 -2.14
C ILE A 309 19.65 9.37 -0.83
N ALA A 310 20.82 8.75 -0.63
CA ALA A 310 21.10 8.03 0.61
C ALA A 310 20.99 8.95 1.83
N ILE A 311 20.26 8.51 2.87
CA ILE A 311 20.23 9.23 4.15
C ILE A 311 21.54 8.99 4.90
N GLY A 312 22.23 10.08 5.25
CA GLY A 312 23.51 10.00 5.95
C GLY A 312 23.38 9.42 7.36
N ASN A 313 22.28 9.72 8.05
CA ASN A 313 21.99 9.21 9.39
C ASN A 313 20.53 8.76 9.51
N VAL A 314 20.32 7.44 9.43
CA VAL A 314 19.00 6.79 9.54
C VAL A 314 18.27 7.13 10.86
N ASN A 315 19.01 7.42 11.93
CA ASN A 315 18.40 7.74 13.23
C ASN A 315 17.87 9.18 13.29
N GLU A 316 18.35 10.09 12.45
CA GLU A 316 17.86 11.48 12.40
C GLU A 316 16.41 11.53 11.93
N ALA A 317 15.99 10.58 11.09
CA ALA A 317 14.59 10.43 10.68
C ALA A 317 13.63 10.24 11.87
N ASN A 318 14.06 9.54 12.92
CA ASN A 318 13.25 9.38 14.15
C ASN A 318 13.09 10.72 14.88
N THR A 319 14.15 11.51 14.94
CA THR A 319 14.11 12.85 15.55
C THR A 319 13.21 13.79 14.76
N ILE A 320 13.30 13.78 13.43
CA ILE A 320 12.44 14.60 12.55
C ILE A 320 10.96 14.24 12.72
N ALA A 321 10.63 12.94 12.69
CA ALA A 321 9.25 12.49 12.88
C ALA A 321 8.71 12.84 14.27
N ARG A 322 9.52 12.65 15.33
CA ARG A 322 9.15 13.02 16.69
C ARG A 322 8.97 14.53 16.85
N GLU A 323 9.86 15.34 16.28
CA GLU A 323 9.76 16.81 16.33
C GLU A 323 8.47 17.30 15.67
N LEU A 324 8.14 16.77 14.49
CA LEU A 324 6.89 17.08 13.79
C LEU A 324 5.68 16.75 14.66
N LEU A 325 5.57 15.50 15.13
CA LEU A 325 4.39 15.05 15.86
C LEU A 325 4.30 15.70 17.24
N SER A 326 5.35 15.62 18.07
CA SER A 326 5.30 16.07 19.45
C SER A 326 5.27 17.60 19.59
N ASN A 327 6.10 18.32 18.81
CA ASN A 327 6.33 19.75 19.06
C ASN A 327 5.57 20.64 18.08
N GLN A 328 5.52 20.28 16.79
CA GLN A 328 4.87 21.14 15.79
C GLN A 328 3.36 20.90 15.75
N LEU A 329 2.93 19.63 15.83
CA LEU A 329 1.50 19.25 15.83
C LEU A 329 0.91 19.07 17.24
N ASN A 330 1.72 19.19 18.30
CA ASN A 330 1.30 18.97 19.69
C ASN A 330 0.67 17.59 19.96
N LEU A 331 1.11 16.56 19.22
CA LEU A 331 0.67 15.17 19.31
C LEU A 331 1.67 14.31 20.09
N GLY A 332 2.24 14.84 21.17
CA GLY A 332 3.18 14.11 22.04
C GLY A 332 2.60 12.79 22.55
N ASN A 333 1.29 12.76 22.81
CA ASN A 333 0.57 11.55 23.23
C ASN A 333 0.54 10.44 22.17
N VAL A 334 0.56 10.77 20.87
CA VAL A 334 0.66 9.77 19.78
C VAL A 334 2.02 9.09 19.86
N VAL A 335 3.08 9.88 19.99
CA VAL A 335 4.45 9.40 20.04
C VAL A 335 4.75 8.57 21.31
N ASP A 336 4.20 8.99 22.45
CA ASP A 336 4.54 8.41 23.75
C ASP A 336 3.71 7.16 24.11
N ASN A 337 2.53 6.98 23.51
CA ASN A 337 1.63 5.85 23.80
C ASN A 337 1.51 4.81 22.66
N SER A 338 2.19 5.02 21.54
CA SER A 338 2.15 4.11 20.40
C SER A 338 3.13 2.95 20.52
N LEU A 339 2.79 1.84 19.85
CA LEU A 339 3.75 0.84 19.41
C LEU A 339 4.47 1.36 18.16
N VAL A 340 5.78 1.50 18.20
CA VAL A 340 6.56 2.07 17.09
C VAL A 340 7.15 0.96 16.22
N GLU A 341 6.89 1.04 14.92
CA GLU A 341 7.52 0.22 13.89
C GLU A 341 8.34 1.09 12.95
N GLU A 342 9.45 0.54 12.46
CA GLU A 342 10.33 1.23 11.54
C GLU A 342 10.52 0.41 10.26
N TYR A 343 10.40 1.09 9.12
CA TYR A 343 10.60 0.51 7.80
C TYR A 343 11.65 1.33 7.05
N LEU A 344 12.59 0.65 6.41
CA LEU A 344 13.59 1.28 5.56
C LEU A 344 13.14 1.18 4.11
N VAL A 345 13.28 2.28 3.37
CA VAL A 345 13.22 2.25 1.91
C VAL A 345 14.64 2.27 1.39
N LYS A 346 14.96 1.26 0.57
CA LYS A 346 16.30 1.06 0.05
C LYS A 346 16.33 1.15 -1.46
N CYS A 347 17.48 1.52 -2.01
CA CYS A 347 17.75 1.43 -3.43
C CYS A 347 19.06 0.69 -3.71
N ALA A 348 19.16 0.06 -4.89
CA ALA A 348 20.37 -0.55 -5.39
C ALA A 348 20.27 -0.73 -6.90
N GLU A 349 21.37 -0.52 -7.63
CA GLU A 349 21.45 -0.85 -9.05
C GLU A 349 21.36 -2.37 -9.26
N ILE A 350 20.61 -2.81 -10.28
CA ILE A 350 20.64 -4.18 -10.77
C ILE A 350 21.67 -4.26 -11.89
N LYS A 351 22.81 -4.89 -11.63
CA LYS A 351 23.88 -5.02 -12.61
C LYS A 351 23.50 -6.02 -13.72
N GLU A 352 24.19 -5.91 -14.85
CA GLU A 352 23.99 -6.82 -15.99
C GLU A 352 24.38 -8.27 -15.66
N ASP A 353 25.34 -8.46 -14.75
CA ASP A 353 25.87 -9.77 -14.36
C ASP A 353 24.97 -10.57 -13.42
N GLY A 354 23.85 -10.01 -12.99
CA GLY A 354 22.94 -10.67 -12.08
C GLY A 354 23.03 -10.23 -10.62
N THR A 355 24.01 -9.39 -10.28
CA THR A 355 24.25 -8.95 -8.90
C THR A 355 23.63 -7.59 -8.62
N ASP A 356 23.34 -7.35 -7.35
CA ASP A 356 22.98 -6.00 -6.91
C ASP A 356 24.25 -5.16 -6.71
N GLY A 357 24.17 -3.88 -7.04
CA GLY A 357 25.11 -2.87 -6.58
C GLY A 357 25.03 -2.64 -5.07
N PRO A 358 25.84 -1.71 -4.55
CA PRO A 358 25.73 -1.26 -3.17
C PRO A 358 24.30 -0.85 -2.85
N SER A 359 23.81 -1.30 -1.69
CA SER A 359 22.47 -0.97 -1.22
C SER A 359 22.53 0.24 -0.31
N GLU A 360 21.73 1.25 -0.64
CA GLU A 360 21.61 2.49 0.11
C GLU A 360 20.23 2.57 0.75
N VAL A 361 20.15 3.19 1.93
CA VAL A 361 18.87 3.56 2.55
C VAL A 361 18.55 4.97 2.08
N ILE A 362 17.43 5.17 1.41
CA ILE A 362 17.04 6.46 0.83
C ILE A 362 15.94 7.16 1.63
N SER A 363 15.17 6.40 2.39
CA SER A 363 14.20 6.97 3.33
C SER A 363 13.92 5.99 4.47
N LYS A 364 13.33 6.52 5.52
CA LYS A 364 12.83 5.76 6.66
C LYS A 364 11.39 6.15 6.91
N ARG A 365 10.55 5.16 7.16
CA ARG A 365 9.17 5.34 7.59
C ARG A 365 9.03 4.88 9.03
N ILE A 366 8.43 5.74 9.84
CA ILE A 366 8.18 5.50 11.26
C ILE A 366 6.67 5.43 11.44
N THR A 367 6.17 4.28 11.86
CA THR A 367 4.74 4.05 12.10
C THR A 367 4.48 3.97 13.59
N TYR A 368 3.63 4.86 14.08
CA TYR A 368 3.14 4.94 15.44
C TYR A 368 1.76 4.27 15.47
N ASN A 369 1.72 2.99 15.85
CA ASN A 369 0.48 2.22 15.96
C ASN A 369 -0.19 2.49 17.30
N ASN A 370 -1.49 2.78 17.27
CA ASN A 370 -2.27 3.01 18.48
C ASN A 370 -2.46 1.69 19.25
N SER A 371 -2.58 1.79 20.57
CA SER A 371 -2.85 0.66 21.43
C SER A 371 -3.87 1.03 22.51
N ALA A 372 -4.73 0.10 22.86
CA ALA A 372 -5.64 0.20 23.99
C ALA A 372 -5.23 -0.87 25.00
N TYR A 373 -4.97 -0.49 26.26
CA TYR A 373 -4.58 -1.45 27.31
C TYR A 373 -3.29 -2.24 26.96
N GLY A 374 -2.39 -1.65 26.17
CA GLY A 374 -1.18 -2.31 25.65
C GLY A 374 -1.44 -3.31 24.52
N ILE A 375 -2.68 -3.40 24.03
CA ILE A 375 -3.09 -4.26 22.92
C ILE A 375 -3.16 -3.42 21.65
N PRO A 376 -2.50 -3.83 20.54
CA PRO A 376 -2.53 -3.10 19.29
C PRO A 376 -3.95 -2.99 18.73
N ILE A 377 -4.22 -1.87 18.06
CA ILE A 377 -5.47 -1.63 17.33
C ILE A 377 -5.14 -1.66 15.84
N GLU A 378 -5.67 -2.66 15.13
CA GLU A 378 -5.38 -2.88 13.72
C GLU A 378 -5.74 -1.65 12.89
N GLY A 379 -4.79 -1.19 12.07
CA GLY A 379 -4.99 -0.10 11.12
C GLY A 379 -5.18 1.29 11.73
N ASN A 380 -5.11 1.46 13.07
CA ASN A 380 -5.22 2.76 13.75
C ASN A 380 -3.81 3.29 14.04
N MET A 381 -3.30 4.18 13.18
CA MET A 381 -1.88 4.58 13.20
C MET A 381 -1.64 6.00 12.67
N VAL A 382 -0.47 6.55 13.02
CA VAL A 382 0.16 7.64 12.27
C VAL A 382 1.48 7.14 11.70
N SER A 383 1.67 7.21 10.39
CA SER A 383 2.92 6.85 9.72
C SER A 383 3.58 8.07 9.08
N VAL A 384 4.86 8.30 9.36
CA VAL A 384 5.62 9.44 8.84
C VAL A 384 6.80 8.94 8.00
N GLY A 385 6.82 9.33 6.73
CA GLY A 385 7.94 9.10 5.81
C GLY A 385 8.94 10.26 5.84
N VAL A 386 10.21 9.95 6.09
CA VAL A 386 11.32 10.91 6.14
C VAL A 386 12.46 10.46 5.23
N ASP A 387 12.96 11.36 4.39
CA ASP A 387 14.17 11.15 3.59
C ASP A 387 15.21 12.25 3.86
N ASN A 388 16.23 12.37 3.00
CA ASN A 388 17.31 13.34 3.19
C ASN A 388 16.85 14.83 3.19
N ASP A 389 15.69 15.14 2.62
CA ASP A 389 15.13 16.50 2.58
C ASP A 389 13.99 16.69 3.62
N GLY A 390 13.89 15.78 4.60
CA GLY A 390 12.88 15.83 5.67
C GLY A 390 11.63 15.02 5.36
N VAL A 391 10.48 15.46 5.90
CA VAL A 391 9.20 14.74 5.76
C VAL A 391 8.70 14.83 4.33
N TYR A 392 8.33 13.68 3.75
CA TYR A 392 7.75 13.62 2.40
C TYR A 392 6.27 13.18 2.40
N ASP A 393 5.84 12.41 3.40
CA ASP A 393 4.52 11.79 3.45
C ASP A 393 4.08 11.54 4.90
N ILE A 394 2.78 11.70 5.15
CA ILE A 394 2.14 11.32 6.41
C ILE A 394 0.85 10.58 6.08
N ILE A 395 0.64 9.44 6.71
CA ILE A 395 -0.62 8.69 6.69
C ILE A 395 -1.18 8.71 8.10
N ASP A 396 -2.44 9.11 8.24
CA ASP A 396 -3.12 9.26 9.53
C ASP A 396 -4.49 8.59 9.48
N SER A 397 -4.55 7.42 10.11
CA SER A 397 -5.77 6.70 10.45
C SER A 397 -5.99 6.66 11.96
N TRP A 398 -5.26 7.48 12.72
CA TRP A 398 -5.31 7.45 14.16
C TRP A 398 -6.67 7.96 14.63
N ARG A 399 -7.30 7.21 15.52
CA ARG A 399 -8.51 7.62 16.23
C ARG A 399 -8.30 7.42 17.72
N ASP A 400 -8.64 8.43 18.50
CA ASP A 400 -8.75 8.24 19.95
C ASP A 400 -9.90 7.26 20.21
N ILE A 401 -9.70 6.33 21.13
CA ILE A 401 -10.63 5.24 21.43
C ILE A 401 -11.21 5.36 22.84
N GLN A 402 -12.36 4.76 23.04
CA GLN A 402 -12.97 4.58 24.36
C GLN A 402 -13.69 3.22 24.46
N PRO A 403 -13.81 2.63 25.65
CA PRO A 403 -14.59 1.41 25.87
C PRO A 403 -16.09 1.63 25.59
N VAL A 404 -16.75 0.65 24.97
CA VAL A 404 -18.20 0.72 24.71
C VAL A 404 -19.03 0.75 26.00
N SER A 405 -18.52 0.15 27.09
CA SER A 405 -19.18 0.16 28.41
C SER A 405 -19.39 1.56 28.97
N GLU A 406 -18.55 2.54 28.59
CA GLU A 406 -18.66 3.93 29.03
C GLU A 406 -19.77 4.70 28.29
N ILE A 407 -20.21 4.22 27.12
CA ILE A 407 -21.18 4.89 26.25
C ILE A 407 -22.62 4.46 26.58
N ALA A 408 -22.83 3.22 27.03
CA ALA A 408 -24.16 2.61 27.08
C ALA A 408 -24.64 2.12 28.46
N GLY A 409 -23.83 2.23 29.52
CA GLY A 409 -24.22 1.73 30.86
C GLY A 409 -24.61 0.25 30.86
N SER A 410 -24.11 -0.53 29.89
CA SER A 410 -24.46 -1.92 29.66
C SER A 410 -23.33 -2.85 30.08
N ASP A 411 -23.69 -3.98 30.69
CA ASP A 411 -22.78 -5.07 31.07
C ASP A 411 -22.20 -5.77 29.82
N TYR A 412 -21.22 -5.15 29.18
CA TYR A 412 -20.34 -5.86 28.25
C TYR A 412 -19.16 -6.43 29.04
N SER A 413 -19.12 -7.76 29.15
CA SER A 413 -18.17 -8.50 29.97
C SER A 413 -16.73 -8.16 29.57
N ARG A 414 -15.96 -7.62 30.52
CA ARG A 414 -14.49 -7.61 30.46
C ARG A 414 -13.96 -9.03 30.17
N SER A 415 -12.82 -9.15 29.50
CA SER A 415 -12.32 -10.41 28.93
C SER A 415 -12.12 -11.53 29.98
N GLN A 416 -13.14 -12.37 30.16
CA GLN A 416 -13.07 -13.69 30.81
C GLN A 416 -13.96 -14.74 30.09
N LYS A 417 -14.54 -14.41 28.93
CA LYS A 417 -15.55 -15.26 28.27
C LYS A 417 -14.95 -16.52 27.63
N TYR A 418 -13.82 -16.38 26.95
CA TYR A 418 -13.14 -17.48 26.25
C TYR A 418 -11.66 -17.51 26.59
N THR A 419 -11.11 -18.71 26.69
CA THR A 419 -9.69 -18.98 26.91
C THR A 419 -8.94 -19.04 25.58
N TYR A 420 -7.61 -18.93 25.64
CA TYR A 420 -6.77 -19.18 24.45
C TYR A 420 -7.01 -20.57 23.86
N SER A 421 -7.30 -21.58 24.68
CA SER A 421 -7.63 -22.93 24.19
C SER A 421 -8.93 -22.96 23.38
N ASP A 422 -9.95 -22.19 23.77
CA ASP A 422 -11.20 -22.08 23.00
C ASP A 422 -10.93 -21.44 21.63
N VAL A 423 -10.08 -20.41 21.60
CA VAL A 423 -9.67 -19.71 20.37
C VAL A 423 -8.95 -20.67 19.41
N ILE A 424 -7.97 -21.44 19.89
CA ILE A 424 -7.26 -22.40 19.05
C ILE A 424 -8.20 -23.49 18.53
N LEU A 425 -9.12 -23.99 19.37
CA LEU A 425 -10.11 -24.98 18.93
C LEU A 425 -11.00 -24.43 17.81
N SER A 426 -11.52 -23.21 17.93
CA SER A 426 -12.33 -22.59 16.89
C SER A 426 -11.55 -22.36 15.60
N ALA A 427 -10.28 -21.93 15.69
CA ALA A 427 -9.40 -21.80 14.53
C ALA A 427 -9.20 -23.14 13.81
N GLU A 428 -8.88 -24.20 14.54
CA GLU A 428 -8.71 -25.53 13.94
C GLU A 428 -10.00 -26.10 13.34
N GLU A 429 -11.15 -25.89 13.99
CA GLU A 429 -12.46 -26.31 13.48
C GLU A 429 -12.77 -25.62 12.16
N TYR A 430 -12.50 -24.31 12.07
CA TYR A 430 -12.61 -23.55 10.83
C TYR A 430 -11.70 -24.11 9.73
N LEU A 431 -10.41 -24.35 10.02
CA LEU A 431 -9.48 -24.89 9.04
C LEU A 431 -9.92 -26.28 8.54
N LYS A 432 -10.42 -27.13 9.44
CA LYS A 432 -10.99 -28.44 9.09
C LYS A 432 -12.21 -28.29 8.19
N SER A 433 -13.12 -27.35 8.47
CA SER A 433 -14.31 -27.14 7.65
C SER A 433 -13.99 -26.61 6.25
N GLU A 434 -12.94 -25.79 6.13
CA GLU A 434 -12.44 -25.28 4.85
C GLU A 434 -11.52 -26.28 4.11
N GLY A 435 -11.26 -27.46 4.69
CA GLY A 435 -10.38 -28.47 4.11
C GLY A 435 -8.91 -28.04 4.03
N LYS A 436 -8.48 -27.11 4.90
CA LYS A 436 -7.13 -26.57 4.96
C LYS A 436 -6.24 -27.39 5.91
N GLU A 437 -4.96 -27.45 5.59
CA GLU A 437 -3.96 -28.10 6.45
C GLU A 437 -3.69 -27.23 7.68
N ILE A 438 -3.80 -27.83 8.88
CA ILE A 438 -3.43 -27.18 10.13
C ILE A 438 -1.92 -27.30 10.29
N ASN A 439 -1.25 -26.15 10.15
CA ASN A 439 0.20 -26.04 10.29
C ASN A 439 0.56 -25.63 11.73
N ASP A 440 1.85 -25.60 12.06
CA ASP A 440 2.30 -25.09 13.36
C ASP A 440 2.04 -23.57 13.44
N ILE A 441 1.71 -23.08 14.64
CA ILE A 441 1.56 -21.64 14.93
C ILE A 441 2.96 -21.03 15.02
N GLU A 442 3.23 -20.02 14.19
CA GLU A 442 4.46 -19.22 14.17
C GLU A 442 4.39 -18.07 15.17
N ASP A 443 3.25 -17.36 15.21
CA ASP A 443 3.01 -16.27 16.17
C ASP A 443 1.52 -16.20 16.56
N SER A 444 1.25 -15.66 17.75
CA SER A 444 -0.12 -15.31 18.13
C SER A 444 -0.16 -14.24 19.22
N GLY A 445 -1.13 -13.33 19.13
CA GLY A 445 -1.27 -12.22 20.07
C GLY A 445 -2.66 -11.63 20.09
N LEU A 446 -2.96 -10.87 21.16
CA LEU A 446 -4.20 -10.11 21.24
C LEU A 446 -4.14 -8.90 20.30
N ILE A 447 -5.26 -8.59 19.67
CA ILE A 447 -5.42 -7.44 18.78
C ILE A 447 -6.87 -6.94 18.80
N TYR A 448 -7.06 -5.64 18.61
CA TYR A 448 -8.38 -5.05 18.35
C TYR A 448 -8.59 -4.90 16.84
N VAL A 449 -9.63 -5.56 16.30
CA VAL A 449 -9.93 -5.62 14.85
C VAL A 449 -11.23 -4.88 14.56
N LYS A 450 -11.25 -4.00 13.56
CA LYS A 450 -12.45 -3.25 13.17
C LYS A 450 -13.48 -4.18 12.54
N ASN A 451 -14.71 -4.16 13.02
CA ASN A 451 -15.84 -4.91 12.47
C ASN A 451 -16.64 -4.07 11.45
N ASP A 452 -17.61 -4.70 10.78
CA ASP A 452 -18.42 -4.08 9.72
C ASP A 452 -19.23 -2.86 10.16
N ILE A 453 -19.50 -2.71 11.46
CA ILE A 453 -20.25 -1.57 12.02
C ILE A 453 -19.32 -0.48 12.57
N GLY A 454 -18.00 -0.61 12.39
CA GLY A 454 -17.00 0.38 12.75
C GLY A 454 -16.51 0.34 14.19
N GLU A 455 -16.94 -0.65 14.99
CA GLU A 455 -16.39 -0.91 16.32
C GLU A 455 -15.13 -1.77 16.19
N TYR A 456 -14.22 -1.69 17.17
CA TYR A 456 -13.12 -2.63 17.26
C TYR A 456 -13.40 -3.70 18.30
N GLU A 457 -13.19 -4.95 17.91
CA GLU A 457 -13.43 -6.13 18.72
C GLU A 457 -12.12 -6.83 19.09
N LEU A 458 -12.01 -7.20 20.36
CA LEU A 458 -10.86 -7.93 20.88
C LEU A 458 -10.83 -9.34 20.29
N SER A 459 -9.73 -9.67 19.63
CA SER A 459 -9.49 -10.92 18.93
C SER A 459 -8.10 -11.45 19.25
N TYR A 460 -7.86 -12.73 18.96
CA TYR A 460 -6.49 -13.22 18.74
C TYR A 460 -6.16 -13.17 17.26
N SER A 461 -5.00 -12.61 16.92
CA SER A 461 -4.33 -12.87 15.66
C SER A 461 -3.48 -14.13 15.82
N ILE A 462 -3.60 -15.06 14.87
CA ILE A 462 -2.87 -16.32 14.83
C ILE A 462 -2.21 -16.40 13.47
N GLU A 463 -0.88 -16.43 13.46
CA GLU A 463 -0.07 -16.69 12.28
C GLU A 463 0.46 -18.11 12.32
N TYR A 464 0.20 -18.86 11.26
CA TYR A 464 0.74 -20.21 11.07
C TYR A 464 2.04 -20.14 10.26
N THR A 465 2.91 -21.12 10.44
CA THR A 465 4.18 -21.33 9.70
C THR A 465 4.00 -21.41 8.17
N ASN A 466 2.75 -21.55 7.73
CA ASN A 466 2.39 -21.47 6.34
C ASN A 466 1.96 -20.05 5.90
N GLY A 467 2.22 -19.01 6.69
CA GLY A 467 1.79 -17.64 6.42
C GLY A 467 0.26 -17.47 6.44
N LEU A 468 -0.52 -18.49 6.84
CA LEU A 468 -1.95 -18.33 7.09
C LEU A 468 -2.14 -17.49 8.33
N GLN A 469 -2.97 -16.46 8.22
CA GLN A 469 -3.30 -15.60 9.33
C GLN A 469 -4.81 -15.62 9.57
N LEU A 470 -5.21 -15.79 10.83
CA LEU A 470 -6.60 -15.79 11.27
C LEU A 470 -6.80 -14.77 12.39
N HIS A 471 -7.94 -14.10 12.38
CA HIS A 471 -8.49 -13.41 13.54
C HIS A 471 -9.60 -14.25 14.16
N VAL A 472 -9.52 -14.49 15.46
CA VAL A 472 -10.57 -15.20 16.21
C VAL A 472 -11.13 -14.29 17.30
N SER A 473 -12.41 -13.94 17.16
CA SER A 473 -13.10 -13.04 18.07
C SER A 473 -13.22 -13.61 19.49
N LEU A 474 -12.96 -12.79 20.51
CA LEU A 474 -13.26 -13.12 21.91
C LEU A 474 -14.69 -12.77 22.33
N SER A 475 -15.51 -12.20 21.43
CA SER A 475 -16.94 -11.97 21.66
C SER A 475 -17.76 -13.23 21.40
N ASP A 476 -17.46 -13.96 20.32
CA ASP A 476 -18.29 -15.08 19.85
C ASP A 476 -17.52 -16.24 19.21
N LEU A 477 -16.19 -16.19 19.19
CA LEU A 477 -15.31 -17.17 18.51
C LEU A 477 -15.48 -17.21 16.98
N ALA A 478 -16.05 -16.18 16.38
CA ALA A 478 -16.05 -16.04 14.92
C ALA A 478 -14.61 -15.98 14.41
N VAL A 479 -14.33 -16.81 13.39
CA VAL A 479 -13.03 -16.87 12.72
C VAL A 479 -13.13 -16.07 11.43
N THR A 480 -12.25 -15.08 11.31
CA THR A 480 -12.03 -14.33 10.07
C THR A 480 -10.67 -14.73 9.53
N GLU A 481 -10.65 -15.34 8.36
CA GLU A 481 -9.39 -15.59 7.67
C GLU A 481 -8.87 -14.32 7.02
N ILE A 482 -7.64 -13.96 7.37
CA ILE A 482 -6.90 -12.92 6.68
C ILE A 482 -6.26 -13.58 5.47
N SER A 483 -7.06 -13.73 4.40
CA SER A 483 -6.77 -14.57 3.21
C SER A 483 -5.28 -14.67 2.86
N SER A 484 -4.63 -15.72 3.33
CA SER A 484 -3.21 -15.93 3.06
C SER A 484 -3.04 -16.50 1.67
N GLY A 485 -2.38 -15.74 0.80
CA GLY A 485 -1.96 -16.24 -0.49
C GLY A 485 -0.77 -17.19 -0.36
N LYS A 486 -1.04 -18.48 -0.12
CA LYS A 486 -0.07 -19.57 -0.27
C LYS A 486 -0.30 -20.41 -1.51
#